data_AF-A0A932EEL9-F1
#
_entry.id   AF-A0A932EEL9-F1
#
_cell.length_a   1.000
_cell.length_b   1.000
_cell.length_c   1.000
_cell.angle_alpha   90.00
_cell.angle_beta   90.00
_cell.angle_gamma   90.00
#
_symmetry.space_group_name_H-M   'P 1'
#
loop_
_entity.id
_entity.type
_entity.pdbx_description
1 polymer ?
#
loop_
_entity_poly.entity_id
_entity_poly.type
_entity_poly.pdbx_seq_one_letter_code
_entity_poly.pdbx_strand_id
1 'polypeptide(L)'
;MRQNRKIESGQSLIEVVVALGVVTALAVSLVATTLFVQRASEGARNNTQATKLVQQNIEQIRIFRDRNASGFDALPASGCYTLNTTNPNPAAWTLAGLSACSPIPPAGSEAIILNNTTFSRWFSFASDSSTKKTVVVTVSWTDSGGVQQVVNWTFLSKPCSGQIGEGGGASPCP
;
A
#
# COMPACT_ATOMS: atom_id res chain seq x y z
N MET A 1 -27.28 44.06 64.20
CA MET A 1 -26.31 43.05 63.73
C MET A 1 -27.05 41.75 63.47
N ARG A 2 -27.26 41.36 62.21
CA ARG A 2 -27.80 40.05 61.82
C ARG A 2 -26.65 39.24 61.21
N GLN A 3 -26.21 38.20 61.92
CA GLN A 3 -25.24 37.26 61.38
C GLN A 3 -25.95 36.34 60.37
N ASN A 4 -25.65 36.51 59.09
CA ASN A 4 -25.92 35.50 58.06
C ASN A 4 -24.93 34.35 58.27
N ARG A 5 -25.35 33.27 58.93
CA ARG A 5 -24.63 32.01 58.84
C ARG A 5 -24.85 31.46 57.44
N LYS A 6 -23.80 31.48 56.61
CA LYS A 6 -23.76 30.65 55.39
C LYS A 6 -23.85 29.20 55.85
N ILE A 7 -24.82 28.47 55.30
CA ILE A 7 -24.93 27.03 55.51
C ILE A 7 -23.74 26.41 54.79
N GLU A 8 -22.77 25.89 55.54
CA GLU A 8 -21.76 24.97 55.00
C GLU A 8 -22.48 23.66 54.66
N SER A 9 -22.83 23.49 53.39
CA SER A 9 -23.52 22.30 52.90
C SER A 9 -22.51 21.14 52.81
N GLY A 10 -22.71 20.11 53.65
CA GLY A 10 -22.01 18.85 53.53
C GLY A 10 -22.33 18.16 52.19
N GLN A 11 -21.32 17.52 51.60
CA GLN A 11 -21.44 16.82 50.32
C GLN A 11 -22.46 15.68 50.43
N SER A 12 -23.46 15.67 49.56
CA SER A 12 -24.48 14.62 49.58
C SER A 12 -23.93 13.32 48.99
N LEU A 13 -24.22 12.16 49.61
CA LEU A 13 -23.75 10.86 49.13
C LEU A 13 -24.14 10.59 47.67
N ILE A 14 -25.34 11.04 47.26
CA ILE A 14 -25.80 10.92 45.87
C ILE A 14 -24.95 11.75 44.90
N GLU A 15 -24.47 12.92 45.33
CA GLU A 15 -23.63 13.80 44.51
C GLU A 15 -22.27 13.16 44.24
N VAL A 16 -21.68 12.52 45.26
CA VAL A 16 -20.43 11.75 45.12
C VAL A 16 -20.61 10.58 44.14
N VAL A 17 -21.71 9.84 44.25
CA VAL A 17 -21.98 8.68 43.40
C VAL A 17 -22.20 9.11 41.94
N VAL A 18 -22.95 10.18 41.71
CA VAL A 18 -23.15 10.72 40.35
C VAL A 18 -21.84 11.24 39.78
N ALA A 19 -21.05 11.99 40.56
CA ALA A 19 -19.74 12.48 40.13
C ALA A 19 -18.79 11.33 39.77
N LEU A 20 -18.75 10.26 40.59
CA LEU A 20 -17.95 9.07 40.32
C LEU A 20 -18.40 8.36 39.04
N GLY A 21 -19.72 8.25 38.83
CA GLY A 21 -20.30 7.69 37.61
C GLY A 21 -19.88 8.47 36.35
N VAL A 22 -19.91 9.79 36.41
CA VAL A 22 -19.46 10.64 35.29
C VAL A 22 -17.96 10.48 35.04
N VAL A 23 -17.12 10.51 36.08
CA VAL A 23 -15.66 10.38 35.94
C VAL A 23 -15.28 9.02 35.33
N THR A 24 -15.91 7.93 35.79
CA THR A 24 -15.65 6.59 35.25
C THR A 24 -16.11 6.45 33.81
N ALA A 25 -17.29 6.98 33.45
CA ALA A 25 -17.76 7.01 32.06
C ALA A 25 -16.79 7.77 31.15
N LEU A 26 -16.30 8.94 31.60
CA LEU A 26 -15.30 9.72 30.88
C LEU A 26 -13.99 8.94 30.70
N ALA A 27 -13.50 8.28 31.75
CA ALA A 27 -12.27 7.49 31.67
C ALA A 27 -12.38 6.35 30.65
N VAL A 28 -13.49 5.60 30.65
CA VAL A 28 -13.73 4.52 29.68
C VAL A 28 -13.79 5.07 28.25
N SER A 29 -14.48 6.20 28.06
CA SER A 29 -14.59 6.84 26.74
C SER A 29 -13.22 7.23 26.16
N LEU A 30 -12.32 7.72 27.01
CA LEU A 30 -10.98 8.14 26.61
C LEU A 30 -10.11 6.95 26.20
N VAL A 31 -10.17 5.86 26.96
CA VAL A 31 -9.44 4.62 26.65
C VAL A 31 -9.93 4.03 25.33
N ALA A 32 -11.25 3.92 25.14
CA ALA A 32 -11.84 3.41 23.91
C ALA A 32 -11.42 4.26 22.69
N THR A 33 -11.47 5.59 22.82
CA THR A 33 -11.05 6.52 21.77
C THR A 33 -9.57 6.36 21.44
N THR A 34 -8.72 6.20 22.46
CA THR A 34 -7.27 6.04 22.27
C THR A 34 -6.96 4.77 21.47
N LEU A 35 -7.59 3.64 21.81
CA LEU A 35 -7.41 2.38 21.08
C LEU A 35 -7.88 2.49 19.63
N PHE A 36 -8.98 3.21 19.39
CA PHE A 36 -9.47 3.45 18.04
C PHE A 36 -8.47 4.28 17.20
N VAL A 37 -7.96 5.38 17.77
CA VAL A 37 -6.98 6.25 17.11
C VAL A 37 -5.68 5.49 16.82
N GLN A 38 -5.22 4.64 17.74
CA GLN A 38 -4.02 3.82 17.52
C GLN A 38 -4.19 2.89 16.31
N ARG A 39 -5.30 2.15 16.25
CA ARG A 39 -5.60 1.26 15.11
C ARG A 39 -5.69 2.03 13.79
N ALA A 40 -6.36 3.19 13.80
CA ALA A 40 -6.46 4.04 12.63
C ALA A 40 -5.09 4.55 12.16
N SER A 41 -4.21 4.93 13.11
CA SER A 41 -2.85 5.38 12.82
C SER A 41 -1.98 4.27 12.23
N GLU A 42 -2.07 3.05 12.74
CA GLU A 42 -1.37 1.89 12.19
C GLU A 42 -1.86 1.57 10.77
N GLY A 43 -3.18 1.58 10.55
CA GLY A 43 -3.77 1.40 9.23
C GLY A 43 -3.31 2.45 8.23
N ALA A 44 -3.28 3.73 8.62
CA ALA A 44 -2.80 4.82 7.76
C ALA A 44 -1.30 4.69 7.43
N ARG A 45 -0.49 4.29 8.43
CA ARG A 45 0.95 4.03 8.23
C ARG A 45 1.18 2.88 7.26
N ASN A 46 0.50 1.75 7.46
CA ASN A 46 0.65 0.57 6.60
C ASN A 46 0.19 0.86 5.17
N ASN A 47 -0.92 1.59 4.99
CA ASN A 47 -1.36 2.08 3.67
C ASN A 47 -0.30 2.94 2.98
N THR A 48 0.32 3.86 3.72
CA THR A 48 1.40 4.72 3.17
C THR A 48 2.61 3.88 2.76
N GLN A 49 2.99 2.88 3.56
CA GLN A 49 4.09 1.98 3.24
C GLN A 49 3.79 1.11 2.04
N ALA A 50 2.61 0.49 1.98
CA ALA A 50 2.16 -0.29 0.85
C ALA A 50 2.13 0.53 -0.45
N THR A 51 1.65 1.78 -0.40
CA THR A 51 1.66 2.69 -1.54
C THR A 51 3.07 2.98 -2.05
N LYS A 52 4.03 3.21 -1.14
CA LYS A 52 5.44 3.40 -1.50
C LYS A 52 6.03 2.14 -2.14
N LEU A 53 5.73 0.96 -1.60
CA LEU A 53 6.18 -0.32 -2.16
C LEU A 53 5.62 -0.59 -3.55
N VAL A 54 4.36 -0.22 -3.78
CA VAL A 54 3.70 -0.29 -5.09
C VAL A 54 4.38 0.64 -6.09
N GLN A 55 4.58 1.91 -5.73
CA GLN A 55 5.27 2.89 -6.57
C GLN A 55 6.70 2.45 -6.91
N GLN A 56 7.45 2.02 -5.90
CA GLN A 56 8.80 1.48 -6.09
C GLN A 56 8.80 0.34 -7.11
N ASN A 57 7.85 -0.59 -7.01
CA ASN A 57 7.82 -1.75 -7.89
C ASN A 57 7.40 -1.38 -9.32
N ILE A 58 6.49 -0.41 -9.49
CA ILE A 58 6.20 0.16 -10.81
C ILE A 58 7.48 0.73 -11.46
N GLU A 59 8.28 1.49 -10.71
CA GLU A 59 9.55 2.01 -11.25
C GLU A 59 10.56 0.89 -11.54
N GLN A 60 10.64 -0.13 -10.68
CA GLN A 60 11.50 -1.28 -10.94
C GLN A 60 11.10 -2.03 -12.22
N ILE A 61 9.80 -2.17 -12.49
CA ILE A 61 9.31 -2.81 -13.74
C ILE A 61 9.65 -1.94 -14.96
N ARG A 62 9.57 -0.61 -14.85
CA ARG A 62 10.02 0.31 -15.92
C ARG A 62 11.53 0.16 -16.18
N ILE A 63 12.34 0.13 -15.12
CA ILE A 63 13.79 -0.09 -15.23
C ILE A 63 14.07 -1.46 -15.84
N PHE A 64 13.38 -2.51 -15.41
CA PHE A 64 13.49 -3.86 -15.99
C PHE A 64 13.23 -3.81 -17.50
N ARG A 65 12.12 -3.20 -17.92
CA ARG A 65 11.80 -3.02 -19.34
C ARG A 65 12.90 -2.28 -20.09
N ASP A 66 13.45 -1.21 -19.52
CA ASP A 66 14.40 -0.33 -20.23
C ASP A 66 15.84 -0.88 -20.26
N ARG A 67 16.21 -1.70 -19.27
CA ARG A 67 17.57 -2.23 -19.11
C ARG A 67 17.71 -3.68 -19.55
N ASN A 68 16.62 -4.41 -19.68
CA ASN A 68 16.66 -5.78 -20.19
C ASN A 68 17.04 -5.78 -21.68
N ALA A 69 17.86 -6.73 -22.11
CA ALA A 69 18.31 -6.84 -23.50
C ALA A 69 17.15 -7.02 -24.51
N SER A 70 16.05 -7.65 -24.12
CA SER A 70 14.85 -7.81 -24.97
C SER A 70 13.83 -6.68 -24.78
N GLY A 71 14.14 -5.68 -23.95
CA GLY A 71 13.34 -4.48 -23.79
C GLY A 71 11.90 -4.76 -23.34
N PHE A 72 10.94 -4.15 -24.05
CA PHE A 72 9.51 -4.39 -23.88
C PHE A 72 9.08 -5.84 -24.15
N ASP A 73 9.77 -6.53 -25.05
CA ASP A 73 9.39 -7.89 -25.45
C ASP A 73 9.76 -8.93 -24.36
N ALA A 74 10.60 -8.57 -23.37
CA ALA A 74 10.83 -9.39 -22.17
C ALA A 74 9.64 -9.39 -21.20
N LEU A 75 8.72 -8.42 -21.29
CA LEU A 75 7.54 -8.41 -20.44
C LEU A 75 6.60 -9.54 -20.88
N PRO A 76 6.05 -10.34 -19.96
CA PRO A 76 5.04 -11.36 -20.26
C PRO A 76 3.79 -10.77 -20.91
N ALA A 77 3.02 -11.59 -21.63
CA ALA A 77 1.75 -11.15 -22.21
C ALA A 77 0.65 -11.06 -21.15
N SER A 78 0.63 -12.02 -20.23
CA SER A 78 -0.32 -12.10 -19.13
C SER A 78 0.26 -12.93 -17.99
N GLY A 79 -0.34 -12.83 -16.81
CA GLY A 79 0.01 -13.66 -15.66
C GLY A 79 0.58 -12.85 -14.51
N CYS A 80 1.00 -13.54 -13.46
CA CYS A 80 1.34 -12.97 -12.17
C CYS A 80 2.80 -13.26 -11.87
N TYR A 81 3.53 -12.27 -11.38
CA TYR A 81 4.99 -12.31 -11.30
C TYR A 81 5.49 -11.59 -10.04
N THR A 82 6.68 -11.98 -9.63
CA THR A 82 7.56 -11.17 -8.79
C THR A 82 8.81 -10.80 -9.58
N LEU A 83 9.49 -9.74 -9.13
CA LEU A 83 10.72 -9.27 -9.76
C LEU A 83 11.90 -9.64 -8.85
N ASN A 84 12.84 -10.40 -9.38
CA ASN A 84 14.08 -10.71 -8.66
C ASN A 84 15.10 -9.60 -8.89
N THR A 85 15.31 -8.78 -7.86
CA THR A 85 16.27 -7.67 -7.87
C THR A 85 17.52 -7.96 -7.05
N THR A 86 17.83 -9.23 -6.78
CA THR A 86 19.01 -9.62 -5.96
C THR A 86 20.32 -9.18 -6.61
N ASN A 87 20.36 -9.15 -7.96
CA ASN A 87 21.51 -8.64 -8.69
C ASN A 87 21.46 -7.10 -8.71
N PRO A 88 22.53 -6.38 -8.32
CA PRO A 88 22.55 -4.92 -8.37
C PRO A 88 22.48 -4.35 -9.79
N ASN A 89 22.83 -5.14 -10.82
CA ASN A 89 22.70 -4.74 -12.22
C ASN A 89 21.26 -5.01 -12.71
N PRO A 90 20.48 -3.96 -13.07
CA PRO A 90 19.10 -4.14 -13.53
C PRO A 90 18.95 -4.91 -14.85
N ALA A 91 19.99 -4.97 -15.67
CA ALA A 91 19.97 -5.76 -16.90
C ALA A 91 19.93 -7.28 -16.64
N ALA A 92 20.33 -7.71 -15.44
CA ALA A 92 20.35 -9.11 -15.01
C ALA A 92 19.14 -9.48 -14.11
N TRP A 93 18.20 -8.56 -13.89
CA TRP A 93 16.96 -8.86 -13.18
C TRP A 93 16.13 -9.86 -13.96
N THR A 94 15.34 -10.66 -13.23
CA THR A 94 14.48 -11.69 -13.83
C THR A 94 13.08 -11.64 -13.24
N LEU A 95 12.11 -12.08 -14.03
CA LEU A 95 10.73 -12.27 -13.58
C LEU A 95 10.55 -13.71 -13.11
N ALA A 96 10.01 -13.88 -11.92
CA ALA A 96 9.60 -15.18 -11.41
C ALA A 96 8.08 -15.30 -11.53
N GLY A 97 7.62 -16.26 -12.35
CA GLY A 97 6.20 -16.53 -12.55
C GLY A 97 5.56 -17.16 -11.32
N LEU A 98 4.37 -16.70 -10.99
CA LEU A 98 3.49 -17.26 -9.97
C LEU A 98 2.43 -18.12 -10.65
N SER A 99 1.95 -19.17 -9.96
CA SER A 99 0.91 -20.05 -10.50
C SER A 99 -0.46 -19.38 -10.63
N ALA A 100 -0.73 -18.34 -9.83
CA ALA A 100 -1.95 -17.55 -9.86
C ALA A 100 -1.75 -16.17 -9.21
N CYS A 101 -2.73 -15.26 -9.39
CA CYS A 101 -2.83 -13.98 -8.67
C CYS A 101 -3.74 -14.07 -7.44
N SER A 102 -4.21 -15.27 -7.12
CA SER A 102 -5.15 -15.57 -6.04
C SER A 102 -4.74 -16.92 -5.40
N PRO A 103 -4.95 -17.14 -4.09
CA PRO A 103 -5.53 -16.22 -3.09
C PRO A 103 -4.63 -14.98 -2.86
N ILE A 104 -5.10 -14.02 -2.06
CA ILE A 104 -4.36 -12.80 -1.73
C ILE A 104 -3.75 -12.99 -0.34
N PRO A 105 -2.41 -13.03 -0.18
CA PRO A 105 -1.39 -13.00 -1.24
C PRO A 105 -1.18 -14.36 -1.94
N PRO A 106 -0.72 -14.36 -3.21
CA PRO A 106 -0.42 -15.61 -3.91
C PRO A 106 0.79 -16.33 -3.32
N ALA A 107 0.80 -17.66 -3.42
CA ALA A 107 1.97 -18.44 -3.04
C ALA A 107 3.20 -18.01 -3.88
N GLY A 108 4.30 -17.68 -3.20
CA GLY A 108 5.52 -17.19 -3.84
C GLY A 108 5.58 -15.67 -4.05
N SER A 109 4.60 -14.90 -3.59
CA SER A 109 4.69 -13.43 -3.53
C SER A 109 5.94 -12.99 -2.74
N GLU A 110 6.54 -11.87 -3.12
CA GLU A 110 7.69 -11.31 -2.44
C GLU A 110 7.29 -10.81 -1.04
N ALA A 111 7.95 -11.28 0.01
CA ALA A 111 7.71 -10.85 1.39
C ALA A 111 8.68 -9.73 1.79
N ILE A 112 8.13 -8.61 2.27
CA ILE A 112 8.87 -7.43 2.70
C ILE A 112 8.43 -7.08 4.12
N ILE A 113 9.36 -7.16 5.08
CA ILE A 113 9.05 -6.92 6.50
C ILE A 113 9.42 -5.49 6.86
N LEU A 114 8.42 -4.69 7.27
CA LEU A 114 8.62 -3.32 7.74
C LEU A 114 7.86 -3.14 9.06
N ASN A 115 8.58 -2.73 10.11
CA ASN A 115 7.98 -2.45 11.44
C ASN A 115 7.09 -3.58 11.96
N ASN A 116 7.58 -4.82 11.87
CA ASN A 116 6.85 -6.02 12.30
C ASN A 116 5.55 -6.32 11.51
N THR A 117 5.34 -5.64 10.37
CA THR A 117 4.28 -5.97 9.40
C THR A 117 4.92 -6.62 8.18
N THR A 118 4.40 -7.77 7.76
CA THR A 118 4.83 -8.44 6.53
C THR A 118 3.92 -8.01 5.39
N PHE A 119 4.52 -7.33 4.42
CA PHE A 119 3.87 -6.97 3.16
C PHE A 119 4.22 -8.01 2.11
N SER A 120 3.21 -8.55 1.44
CA SER A 120 3.34 -9.41 0.28
C SER A 120 3.15 -8.59 -0.99
N ARG A 121 4.11 -8.66 -1.91
CA ARG A 121 4.11 -7.90 -3.16
C ARG A 121 4.16 -8.82 -4.38
N TRP A 122 3.34 -8.51 -5.37
CA TRP A 122 3.36 -9.12 -6.69
C TRP A 122 2.76 -8.16 -7.71
N PHE A 123 2.88 -8.51 -8.98
CA PHE A 123 2.25 -7.76 -10.05
C PHE A 123 1.75 -8.70 -11.13
N SER A 124 0.82 -8.21 -11.93
CA SER A 124 0.31 -8.91 -13.10
C SER A 124 0.45 -8.09 -14.36
N PHE A 125 0.58 -8.80 -15.48
CA PHE A 125 0.49 -8.22 -16.80
C PHE A 125 -0.84 -8.59 -17.45
N ALA A 126 -1.32 -7.68 -18.29
CA ALA A 126 -2.35 -7.93 -19.28
C ALA A 126 -1.94 -7.20 -20.58
N SER A 127 -1.94 -7.91 -21.70
CA SER A 127 -1.63 -7.29 -23.00
C SER A 127 -2.87 -6.62 -23.55
N ASP A 128 -2.79 -5.31 -23.76
CA ASP A 128 -3.83 -4.55 -24.44
C ASP A 128 -3.63 -4.59 -25.97
N SER A 129 -2.36 -4.64 -26.41
CA SER A 129 -1.95 -4.81 -27.80
C SER A 129 -0.51 -5.33 -27.87
N SER A 130 0.03 -5.50 -29.09
CA SER A 130 1.46 -5.84 -29.28
C SER A 130 2.42 -4.75 -28.82
N THR A 131 1.97 -3.51 -28.63
CA THR A 131 2.79 -2.35 -28.25
C THR A 131 2.42 -1.76 -26.89
N LYS A 132 1.40 -2.29 -26.21
CA LYS A 132 0.91 -1.79 -24.93
C LYS A 132 0.54 -2.93 -23.98
N LYS A 133 1.07 -2.86 -22.76
CA LYS A 133 0.76 -3.80 -21.68
C LYS A 133 0.33 -3.03 -20.43
N THR A 134 -0.78 -3.44 -19.85
CA THR A 134 -1.21 -2.99 -18.53
C THR A 134 -0.49 -3.81 -17.47
N VAL A 135 0.02 -3.12 -16.45
CA VAL A 135 0.69 -3.67 -15.28
C VAL A 135 -0.12 -3.29 -14.06
N VAL A 136 -0.52 -4.28 -13.27
CA VAL A 136 -1.20 -4.07 -11.99
C VAL A 136 -0.29 -4.57 -10.89
N VAL A 137 0.13 -3.68 -10.00
CA VAL A 137 0.96 -4.00 -8.85
C VAL A 137 0.08 -4.04 -7.62
N THR A 138 0.17 -5.12 -6.86
CA THR A 138 -0.58 -5.32 -5.62
C THR A 138 0.38 -5.55 -4.46
N VAL A 139 0.12 -4.85 -3.36
CA VAL A 139 0.76 -5.11 -2.07
C VAL A 139 -0.33 -5.38 -1.05
N SER A 140 -0.25 -6.51 -0.37
CA SER A 140 -1.19 -6.88 0.71
C SER A 140 -0.48 -7.11 2.03
N TRP A 141 -1.20 -6.90 3.12
CA TRP A 141 -0.77 -7.26 4.48
C TRP A 141 -1.99 -7.71 5.27
N THR A 142 -1.76 -8.36 6.40
CA THR A 142 -2.83 -8.74 7.32
C THR A 142 -2.76 -7.85 8.55
N ASP A 143 -3.91 -7.31 8.96
CA ASP A 143 -4.08 -6.61 10.23
C ASP A 143 -5.31 -7.13 11.00
N SER A 144 -5.66 -6.48 12.11
CA SER A 144 -6.82 -6.87 12.93
C SER A 144 -8.17 -6.84 12.19
N GLY A 145 -8.24 -6.15 11.04
CA GLY A 145 -9.41 -6.09 10.17
C GLY A 145 -9.41 -7.14 9.05
N GLY A 146 -8.39 -8.00 8.99
CA GLY A 146 -8.23 -9.02 7.96
C GLY A 146 -7.16 -8.67 6.93
N VAL A 147 -7.31 -9.18 5.72
CA VAL A 147 -6.37 -8.92 4.62
C VAL A 147 -6.69 -7.55 4.01
N GLN A 148 -5.72 -6.64 4.10
CA GLN A 148 -5.75 -5.35 3.45
C GLN A 148 -4.88 -5.38 2.19
N GLN A 149 -5.15 -4.47 1.26
CA GLN A 149 -4.35 -4.34 0.05
C GLN A 149 -4.36 -2.92 -0.49
N VAL A 150 -3.24 -2.57 -1.14
CA VAL A 150 -3.13 -1.41 -2.01
C VAL A 150 -2.82 -1.92 -3.41
N VAL A 151 -3.59 -1.45 -4.39
CA VAL A 151 -3.43 -1.80 -5.80
C VAL A 151 -3.21 -0.52 -6.58
N ASN A 152 -2.21 -0.50 -7.45
CA ASN A 152 -2.04 0.57 -8.44
C ASN A 152 -1.70 -0.04 -9.79
N TRP A 153 -2.06 0.68 -10.86
CA TRP A 153 -1.85 0.22 -12.21
C TRP A 153 -1.17 1.29 -13.07
N THR A 154 -0.47 0.84 -14.09
CA THR A 154 0.14 1.68 -15.13
C THR A 154 0.09 0.91 -16.44
N PHE A 155 0.25 1.60 -17.57
CA PHE A 155 0.58 0.94 -18.83
C PHE A 155 2.06 1.15 -19.14
N LEU A 156 2.64 0.18 -19.85
CA LEU A 156 3.95 0.26 -20.47
C LEU A 156 3.74 0.16 -21.97
N SER A 157 4.41 1.02 -22.72
CA SER A 157 4.46 0.98 -24.17
C SER A 157 5.81 0.47 -24.66
N LYS A 158 5.81 -0.10 -25.86
CA LYS A 158 7.04 -0.42 -26.60
C LYS A 158 7.75 0.90 -26.97
N PRO A 159 9.06 1.04 -26.70
CA PRO A 159 9.79 2.25 -27.08
C PRO A 159 9.80 2.40 -28.61
N CYS A 160 9.63 3.62 -29.09
CA CYS A 160 9.67 3.90 -30.52
C CYS A 160 11.11 3.77 -31.04
N SER A 161 11.31 2.97 -32.08
CA SER A 161 12.59 2.76 -32.75
C SER A 161 12.91 3.82 -33.82
N GLY A 162 12.18 4.94 -33.84
CA GLY A 162 12.38 6.00 -34.83
C GLY A 162 13.65 6.80 -34.55
N GLN A 163 14.59 6.81 -35.50
CA GLN A 163 15.55 7.92 -35.58
C GLN A 163 14.75 9.22 -35.70
N ILE A 164 15.15 10.25 -34.97
CA ILE A 164 14.65 11.61 -35.19
C ILE A 164 15.21 12.06 -36.54
N GLY A 165 14.53 11.72 -37.63
CA GLY A 165 14.88 12.23 -38.95
C GLY A 165 14.58 13.72 -38.98
N GLU A 166 15.57 14.54 -39.32
CA GLU A 166 15.37 15.94 -39.68
C GLU A 166 14.45 16.00 -40.90
N GLY A 167 13.14 16.11 -40.67
CA GLY A 167 12.17 16.25 -41.75
C GLY A 167 10.82 15.65 -41.42
N GLY A 168 10.00 16.40 -40.68
CA GLY A 168 8.53 16.56 -40.80
C GLY A 168 7.58 15.38 -41.09
N GLY A 169 8.03 14.13 -41.12
CA GLY A 169 7.20 12.95 -41.31
C GLY A 169 6.64 12.47 -39.97
N ALA A 170 5.34 12.20 -39.93
CA ALA A 170 4.63 11.76 -38.74
C ALA A 170 5.40 10.65 -37.98
N SER A 171 5.61 10.86 -36.68
CA SER A 171 6.26 9.90 -35.81
C SER A 171 5.49 8.56 -35.84
N PRO A 172 6.15 7.41 -36.02
CA PRO A 172 5.50 6.10 -36.04
C PRO A 172 5.11 5.61 -34.63
N CYS A 173 5.16 6.48 -33.62
CA CYS A 173 4.62 6.19 -32.31
C CYS A 173 3.07 6.19 -32.36
N PRO A 174 2.39 5.32 -31.60
CA PRO A 174 0.96 5.50 -31.34
C PRO A 174 0.68 6.83 -30.60
#